data_AF-A0A5S3N451-F1
#
_entry.id   AF-A0A5S3N451-F1
#
_cell.length_a   1.000
_cell.length_b   1.000
_cell.length_c   1.000
_cell.angle_alpha   90.00
_cell.angle_beta   90.00
_cell.angle_gamma   90.00
#
_symmetry.space_group_name_H-M   'P 1'
#
loop_
_entity.id
_entity.type
_entity.pdbx_description
1 polymer ?
#
loop_
_entity_poly.entity_id
_entity_poly.type
_entity_poly.pdbx_seq_one_letter_code
_entity_poly.pdbx_strand_id
1 'polypeptide(L)'
;MLKKISFVLSFLLLMSCQNFGQLKMLADLPKSLDEVSGTEIVPKSDLIWMINDGGNKPELFGLNEEGEIIKEIYIKAKNHDWEDLTSDENGNIYIGDFGNNYSKRENLSIIIVEQNELDEKNAEVDEIEFEYPNQNKFPPKKENRFFDAESFFYFNKSLYILTKSRVKGNYGKTTLYKIPAKKGEYTAEIVDEFENCNDLECWITSADISNDGKKVALLSQKNVLIFTDFKGDKFLSGNVRKIELTHRSQKESITFKNNNTLLITDEKAHGTGGNLYELKI
;
A
#
# COMPACT_ATOMS: atom_id res chain seq x y z
N MET A 1 14.99 -69.83 -9.54
CA MET A 1 15.77 -68.65 -9.99
C MET A 1 14.91 -67.41 -9.84
N LEU A 2 15.06 -66.65 -8.74
CA LEU A 2 14.38 -65.36 -8.58
C LEU A 2 15.30 -64.25 -9.09
N LYS A 3 14.91 -63.56 -10.16
CA LYS A 3 15.48 -62.25 -10.52
C LYS A 3 14.64 -61.17 -9.83
N LYS A 4 15.17 -60.57 -8.77
CA LYS A 4 14.64 -59.32 -8.21
C LYS A 4 15.05 -58.19 -9.16
N ILE A 5 14.08 -57.64 -9.88
CA ILE A 5 14.24 -56.38 -10.61
C ILE A 5 13.98 -55.27 -9.59
N SER A 6 15.05 -54.56 -9.21
CA SER A 6 14.94 -53.36 -8.37
C SER A 6 14.52 -52.21 -9.27
N PHE A 7 13.31 -51.69 -9.06
CA PHE A 7 12.85 -50.45 -9.68
C PHE A 7 13.37 -49.29 -8.83
N VAL A 8 14.40 -48.60 -9.32
CA VAL A 8 14.86 -47.33 -8.75
C VAL A 8 13.91 -46.25 -9.27
N LEU A 9 12.95 -45.84 -8.43
CA LEU A 9 12.07 -44.72 -8.72
C LEU A 9 12.84 -43.42 -8.45
N SER A 10 13.41 -42.83 -9.51
CA SER A 10 14.04 -41.52 -9.43
C SER A 10 12.95 -40.45 -9.32
N PHE A 11 12.80 -39.88 -8.13
CA PHE A 11 11.87 -38.80 -7.85
C PHE A 11 12.44 -37.51 -8.45
N LEU A 12 12.10 -37.23 -9.71
CA LEU A 12 12.35 -35.94 -10.33
C LEU A 12 11.43 -34.90 -9.67
N LEU A 13 11.98 -34.19 -8.67
CA LEU A 13 11.39 -32.97 -8.14
C LEU A 13 11.34 -31.94 -9.28
N LEU A 14 10.18 -31.84 -9.92
CA LEU A 14 9.86 -30.69 -10.78
C LEU A 14 9.72 -29.48 -9.86
N MET A 15 10.84 -28.80 -9.61
CA MET A 15 10.83 -27.45 -9.08
C MET A 15 10.20 -26.57 -10.16
N SER A 16 8.88 -26.41 -10.08
CA SER A 16 8.13 -25.39 -10.81
C SER A 16 8.71 -24.04 -10.37
N CYS A 17 9.60 -23.46 -11.18
CA CYS A 17 9.94 -22.05 -11.03
C CYS A 17 8.67 -21.25 -11.33
N GLN A 18 8.00 -20.77 -10.28
CA GLN A 18 6.90 -19.83 -10.42
C GLN A 18 7.45 -18.55 -11.05
N ASN A 19 6.82 -18.11 -12.14
CA ASN A 19 7.27 -16.95 -12.89
C ASN A 19 6.51 -15.70 -12.43
N PHE A 20 7.22 -14.81 -11.72
CA PHE A 20 6.69 -13.55 -11.23
C PHE A 20 6.95 -12.36 -12.18
N GLY A 21 7.39 -12.65 -13.41
CA GLY A 21 7.62 -11.64 -14.43
C GLY A 21 8.81 -10.75 -14.09
N GLN A 22 8.55 -9.44 -13.97
CA GLN A 22 9.55 -8.44 -13.59
C GLN A 22 9.87 -8.44 -12.10
N LEU A 23 9.01 -9.08 -11.30
CA LEU A 23 9.12 -9.11 -9.85
C LEU A 23 10.07 -10.23 -9.41
N LYS A 24 10.94 -9.91 -8.47
CA LYS A 24 11.71 -10.91 -7.74
C LYS A 24 11.02 -11.16 -6.40
N MET A 25 10.41 -12.33 -6.23
CA MET A 25 9.86 -12.72 -4.92
C MET A 25 11.00 -12.83 -3.90
N LEU A 26 10.82 -12.19 -2.75
CA LEU A 26 11.76 -12.22 -1.63
C LEU A 26 11.31 -13.22 -0.56
N ALA A 27 10.03 -13.20 -0.20
CA ALA A 27 9.47 -14.02 0.87
C ALA A 27 7.98 -14.31 0.67
N ASP A 28 7.52 -15.43 1.21
CA ASP A 28 6.12 -15.66 1.54
C ASP A 28 5.81 -14.95 2.86
N LEU A 29 4.69 -14.22 2.92
CA LEU A 29 4.24 -13.56 4.14
C LEU A 29 3.52 -14.56 5.07
N PRO A 30 3.64 -14.38 6.40
CA PRO A 30 2.96 -15.22 7.37
C PRO A 30 1.45 -15.03 7.30
N LYS A 31 0.69 -16.03 7.76
CA LYS A 31 -0.78 -16.01 7.72
C LYS A 31 -1.44 -14.86 8.48
N SER A 32 -0.72 -14.28 9.45
CA SER A 32 -1.18 -13.08 10.15
C SER A 32 -1.19 -11.84 9.26
N LEU A 33 -0.65 -11.91 8.05
CA LEU A 33 -0.65 -10.88 7.01
C LEU A 33 -1.38 -11.34 5.74
N ASP A 34 -2.41 -12.20 5.87
CA ASP A 34 -3.19 -12.70 4.73
C ASP A 34 -3.90 -11.54 3.98
N GLU A 35 -4.18 -10.40 4.62
CA GLU A 35 -4.83 -9.22 4.04
C GLU A 35 -3.91 -7.99 4.08
N VAL A 36 -2.61 -8.17 3.84
CA VAL A 36 -1.63 -7.05 3.85
C VAL A 36 -2.06 -5.93 2.89
N SER A 37 -2.08 -4.69 3.39
CA SER A 37 -2.54 -3.51 2.64
C SER A 37 -1.55 -2.34 2.66
N GLY A 38 -0.80 -2.17 3.75
CA GLY A 38 0.27 -1.15 3.86
C GLY A 38 1.65 -1.77 4.09
N THR A 39 2.71 -1.14 3.58
CA THR A 39 4.11 -1.58 3.70
C THR A 39 5.04 -0.36 3.66
N GLU A 40 5.96 -0.23 4.60
CA GLU A 40 6.89 0.90 4.65
C GLU A 40 8.24 0.52 5.25
N ILE A 41 9.29 1.24 4.86
CA ILE A 41 10.59 1.21 5.52
C ILE A 41 10.84 2.55 6.19
N VAL A 42 10.98 2.53 7.52
CA VAL A 42 11.28 3.75 8.29
C VAL A 42 12.79 4.01 8.37
N PRO A 43 13.22 5.28 8.46
CA PRO A 43 14.63 5.61 8.66
C PRO A 43 15.23 4.90 9.88
N LYS A 44 16.46 4.38 9.74
CA LYS A 44 17.26 3.75 10.80
C LYS A 44 16.66 2.46 11.39
N SER A 45 15.74 1.82 10.69
CA SER A 45 15.24 0.48 10.98
C SER A 45 15.55 -0.45 9.80
N ASP A 46 15.97 -1.68 10.10
CA ASP A 46 16.07 -2.74 9.09
C ASP A 46 14.74 -3.52 8.93
N LEU A 47 13.71 -3.14 9.70
CA LEU A 47 12.38 -3.75 9.62
C LEU A 47 11.56 -3.15 8.49
N ILE A 48 10.81 -4.03 7.83
CA ILE A 48 9.75 -3.69 6.89
C ILE A 48 8.43 -3.70 7.68
N TRP A 49 7.81 -2.54 7.83
CA TRP A 49 6.58 -2.38 8.58
C TRP A 49 5.37 -2.67 7.71
N MET A 50 4.38 -3.38 8.24
CA MET A 50 3.18 -3.79 7.50
C MET A 50 1.92 -3.75 8.38
N ILE A 51 0.77 -3.54 7.75
CA ILE A 51 -0.56 -3.66 8.35
C ILE A 51 -1.44 -4.56 7.47
N ASN A 52 -2.55 -5.05 8.03
CA ASN A 52 -3.64 -5.63 7.26
C ASN A 52 -4.79 -4.63 7.03
N ASP A 53 -5.62 -4.95 6.04
CA ASP A 53 -6.82 -4.24 5.65
C ASP A 53 -7.91 -4.18 6.76
N GLY A 54 -8.98 -3.43 6.49
CA GLY A 54 -10.19 -3.28 7.27
C GLY A 54 -10.76 -4.57 7.86
N GLY A 55 -11.20 -4.50 9.12
CA GLY A 55 -11.83 -5.62 9.81
C GLY A 55 -10.85 -6.58 10.51
N ASN A 56 -9.55 -6.43 10.29
CA ASN A 56 -8.51 -7.09 11.06
C ASN A 56 -8.31 -6.42 12.43
N LYS A 57 -7.47 -7.04 13.25
CA LYS A 57 -7.00 -6.42 14.49
C LYS A 57 -6.13 -5.20 14.17
N PRO A 58 -6.13 -4.17 15.03
CA PRO A 58 -5.28 -2.99 14.86
C PRO A 58 -3.84 -3.33 15.29
N GLU A 59 -3.12 -4.07 14.46
CA GLU A 59 -1.76 -4.55 14.71
C GLU A 59 -0.82 -3.98 13.64
N LEU A 60 0.34 -3.51 14.08
CA LEU A 60 1.45 -3.10 13.23
C LEU A 60 2.56 -4.15 13.35
N PHE A 61 2.97 -4.72 12.22
CA PHE A 61 3.98 -5.78 12.15
C PHE A 61 5.30 -5.23 11.63
N GLY A 62 6.42 -5.60 12.23
CA GLY A 62 7.77 -5.32 11.72
C GLY A 62 8.47 -6.61 11.32
N LEU A 63 8.81 -6.77 10.05
CA LEU A 63 9.37 -7.99 9.47
C LEU A 63 10.83 -7.80 9.06
N ASN A 64 11.60 -8.88 9.01
CA ASN A 64 12.90 -8.90 8.30
C ASN A 64 12.72 -9.13 6.79
N GLU A 65 13.82 -9.09 6.03
CA GLU A 65 13.77 -9.29 4.56
C GLU A 65 13.33 -10.71 4.16
N GLU A 66 13.44 -11.68 5.06
CA GLU A 66 12.99 -13.06 4.90
C GLU A 66 11.48 -13.25 5.17
N GLY A 67 10.75 -12.18 5.54
CA GLY A 67 9.31 -12.23 5.81
C GLY A 67 8.96 -12.74 7.21
N GLU A 68 9.92 -12.86 8.11
CA GLU A 68 9.68 -13.28 9.50
C GLU A 68 9.26 -12.08 10.35
N ILE A 69 8.19 -12.24 11.15
CA ILE A 69 7.74 -11.21 12.10
C ILE A 69 8.74 -11.11 13.25
N ILE A 70 9.34 -9.94 13.39
CA ILE A 70 10.26 -9.57 14.48
C ILE A 70 9.52 -8.77 15.55
N LYS A 71 8.58 -7.92 15.14
CA LYS A 71 7.75 -7.09 16.03
C LYS A 71 6.28 -7.21 15.67
N GLU A 72 5.45 -7.21 16.69
CA GLU A 72 4.00 -7.10 16.60
C GLU A 72 3.56 -6.12 17.70
N ILE A 73 2.93 -5.03 17.27
CA ILE A 73 2.56 -3.91 18.13
C ILE A 73 1.06 -3.72 18.04
N TYR A 74 0.38 -3.79 19.19
CA TYR A 74 -1.02 -3.41 19.26
C TYR A 74 -1.15 -1.90 19.20
N ILE A 75 -1.93 -1.39 18.25
CA ILE A 75 -2.21 0.03 18.10
C ILE A 75 -3.50 0.36 18.83
N LYS A 76 -3.48 1.33 19.74
CA LYS A 76 -4.66 1.77 20.52
C LYS A 76 -5.64 2.64 19.72
N ALA A 77 -5.95 2.20 18.50
CA ALA A 77 -6.98 2.76 17.64
C ALA A 77 -7.91 1.65 17.13
N LYS A 78 -8.99 2.02 16.48
CA LYS A 78 -9.86 1.06 15.78
C LYS A 78 -9.38 0.93 14.33
N ASN A 79 -9.41 -0.28 13.82
CA ASN A 79 -9.32 -0.52 12.38
C ASN A 79 -10.74 -0.49 11.79
N HIS A 80 -11.19 0.68 11.33
CA HIS A 80 -12.49 0.76 10.63
C HIS A 80 -12.36 0.33 9.17
N ASP A 81 -11.34 0.81 8.46
CA ASP A 81 -10.94 0.41 7.10
C ASP A 81 -9.50 0.94 6.86
N TRP A 82 -8.50 0.20 7.33
CA TRP A 82 -7.08 0.56 7.20
C TRP A 82 -6.52 0.15 5.83
N GLU A 83 -6.08 1.09 5.02
CA GLU A 83 -5.78 0.80 3.61
C GLU A 83 -4.28 0.84 3.27
N ASP A 84 -3.50 1.76 3.85
CA ASP A 84 -2.07 1.92 3.54
C ASP A 84 -1.31 2.52 4.73
N LEU A 85 0.03 2.60 4.65
CA LEU A 85 0.85 3.31 5.63
C LEU A 85 2.08 3.97 5.00
N THR A 86 2.56 5.06 5.61
CA THR A 86 3.77 5.79 5.20
C THR A 86 4.55 6.29 6.42
N SER A 87 5.73 6.88 6.24
CA SER A 87 6.53 7.42 7.34
C SER A 87 7.17 8.77 7.06
N ASP A 88 7.48 9.52 8.13
CA ASP A 88 8.27 10.75 8.04
C ASP A 88 9.78 10.53 8.25
N GLU A 89 10.55 11.60 8.07
CA GLU A 89 11.99 11.59 8.28
C GLU A 89 12.43 11.29 9.74
N ASN A 90 11.50 11.38 10.70
CA ASN A 90 11.74 11.09 12.11
C ASN A 90 11.45 9.63 12.46
N GLY A 91 10.86 8.86 11.53
CA GLY A 91 10.43 7.48 11.74
C GLY A 91 9.06 7.35 12.40
N ASN A 92 8.25 8.41 12.41
CA ASN A 92 6.84 8.30 12.76
C ASN A 92 6.11 7.59 11.63
N ILE A 93 5.24 6.66 11.97
CA ILE A 93 4.40 5.94 11.00
C ILE A 93 3.00 6.56 10.99
N TYR A 94 2.47 6.73 9.79
CA TYR A 94 1.10 7.16 9.55
C TYR A 94 0.33 5.99 8.96
N ILE A 95 -0.82 5.64 9.53
CA ILE A 95 -1.68 4.54 9.06
C ILE A 95 -3.01 5.13 8.59
N GLY A 96 -3.39 4.85 7.35
CA GLY A 96 -4.61 5.41 6.74
C GLY A 96 -5.86 4.64 7.12
N ASP A 97 -6.65 5.15 8.08
CA ASP A 97 -8.01 4.64 8.38
C ASP A 97 -9.06 5.43 7.59
N PHE A 98 -9.03 5.25 6.26
CA PHE A 98 -9.80 6.08 5.34
C PHE A 98 -10.49 5.30 4.21
N GLY A 99 -10.39 3.96 4.22
CA GLY A 99 -11.09 3.10 3.26
C GLY A 99 -12.57 3.41 3.24
N ASN A 100 -13.14 3.60 2.05
CA ASN A 100 -14.48 4.15 1.88
C ASN A 100 -15.13 3.67 0.59
N ASN A 101 -15.11 2.36 0.38
CA ASN A 101 -15.66 1.61 -0.76
C ASN A 101 -17.04 2.10 -1.28
N TYR A 102 -17.91 2.55 -0.39
CA TYR A 102 -19.26 3.02 -0.72
C TYR A 102 -19.41 4.55 -0.74
N SER A 103 -18.32 5.28 -0.49
CA SER A 103 -18.25 6.73 -0.30
C SER A 103 -19.27 7.21 0.74
N LYS A 104 -19.42 6.47 1.86
CA LYS A 104 -20.42 6.72 2.91
C LYS A 104 -19.84 7.13 4.26
N ARG A 105 -18.53 6.98 4.46
CA ARG A 105 -17.86 7.34 5.72
C ARG A 105 -17.69 8.85 5.80
N GLU A 106 -17.92 9.37 7.01
CA GLU A 106 -17.71 10.77 7.42
C GLU A 106 -16.59 10.87 8.47
N ASN A 107 -15.98 9.75 8.85
CA ASN A 107 -14.95 9.62 9.89
C ASN A 107 -13.63 9.13 9.28
N LEU A 108 -13.14 9.80 8.25
CA LEU A 108 -11.85 9.46 7.65
C LEU A 108 -10.74 9.98 8.56
N SER A 109 -9.78 9.13 8.86
CA SER A 109 -8.65 9.52 9.70
C SER A 109 -7.34 8.89 9.27
N ILE A 110 -6.24 9.44 9.79
CA ILE A 110 -4.90 8.89 9.67
C ILE A 110 -4.32 8.83 11.09
N ILE A 111 -3.93 7.64 11.51
CA ILE A 111 -3.37 7.37 12.84
C ILE A 111 -1.88 7.69 12.80
N ILE A 112 -1.37 8.35 13.84
CA ILE A 112 0.04 8.70 14.01
C ILE A 112 0.62 7.81 15.11
N VAL A 113 1.59 6.98 14.74
CA VAL A 113 2.40 6.18 15.65
C VAL A 113 3.77 6.85 15.75
N GLU A 114 4.07 7.45 16.89
CA GLU A 114 5.36 8.12 17.08
C GLU A 114 6.51 7.08 17.12
N GLN A 115 7.71 7.48 16.68
CA GLN A 115 8.86 6.58 16.58
C GLN A 115 9.16 5.83 17.90
N ASN A 116 9.01 6.48 19.05
CA ASN A 116 9.20 5.87 20.38
C ASN A 116 8.16 4.79 20.71
N GLU A 117 6.96 4.86 20.12
CA GLU A 117 5.90 3.87 20.33
C GLU A 117 6.18 2.57 19.54
N LEU A 118 7.12 2.59 18.59
CA LEU A 118 7.51 1.41 17.82
C LEU A 118 8.32 0.38 18.64
N ASP A 119 8.75 0.73 19.85
CA ASP A 119 9.40 -0.19 20.79
C ASP A 119 8.44 -0.76 21.84
N GLU A 120 7.20 -0.26 21.88
CA GLU A 120 6.18 -0.68 22.82
C GLU A 120 5.38 -1.88 22.30
N LYS A 121 4.76 -2.62 23.22
CA LYS A 121 3.80 -3.68 22.85
C LYS A 121 2.42 -3.13 22.53
N ASN A 122 2.07 -1.98 23.13
CA ASN A 122 0.77 -1.34 22.97
C ASN A 122 1.00 0.16 22.77
N ALA A 123 1.09 0.58 21.52
CA ALA A 123 1.36 1.96 21.13
C ALA A 123 0.17 2.87 21.47
N GLU A 124 0.45 3.96 22.18
CA GLU A 124 -0.44 5.11 22.20
C GLU A 124 -0.34 5.86 20.86
N VAL A 125 -1.44 6.46 20.42
CA VAL A 125 -1.50 7.09 19.11
C VAL A 125 -2.29 8.40 19.14
N ASP A 126 -1.96 9.25 18.17
CA ASP A 126 -2.76 10.41 17.81
C ASP A 126 -3.50 10.15 16.49
N GLU A 127 -4.49 10.97 16.17
CA GLU A 127 -5.25 10.88 14.93
C GLU A 127 -5.31 12.24 14.22
N ILE A 128 -5.27 12.20 12.90
CA ILE A 128 -5.59 13.29 11.99
C ILE A 128 -6.93 12.96 11.38
N GLU A 129 -7.93 13.81 11.58
CA GLU A 129 -9.24 13.66 10.98
C GLU A 129 -9.32 14.53 9.72
N PHE A 130 -9.97 14.04 8.67
CA PHE A 130 -10.17 14.85 7.48
C PHE A 130 -11.48 14.56 6.75
N GLU A 131 -11.89 15.55 5.96
CA GLU A 131 -13.01 15.45 5.03
C GLU A 131 -12.62 15.95 3.63
N TYR A 132 -13.32 15.46 2.61
CA TYR A 132 -13.13 15.96 1.25
C TYR A 132 -13.94 17.24 1.01
N PRO A 133 -13.34 18.27 0.37
CA PRO A 133 -14.03 19.55 0.11
C PRO A 133 -15.21 19.41 -0.87
N ASN A 134 -15.25 18.33 -1.64
CA ASN A 134 -16.19 18.10 -2.74
C ASN A 134 -17.14 16.91 -2.51
N GLN A 135 -17.11 16.26 -1.35
CA GLN A 135 -18.06 15.18 -1.00
C GLN A 135 -19.24 15.74 -0.20
N ASN A 136 -20.31 16.11 -0.89
CA ASN A 136 -21.49 16.70 -0.25
C ASN A 136 -22.59 15.69 0.13
N LYS A 137 -22.36 14.38 -0.09
CA LYS A 137 -23.33 13.30 0.16
C LYS A 137 -22.64 12.01 0.60
N PHE A 138 -23.28 11.28 1.50
CA PHE A 138 -22.77 10.04 2.12
C PHE A 138 -23.87 8.96 2.14
N PRO A 139 -24.01 8.10 1.09
CA PRO A 139 -23.20 8.06 -0.11
C PRO A 139 -23.70 8.99 -1.23
N PRO A 140 -22.82 9.44 -2.14
CA PRO A 140 -23.23 10.02 -3.39
C PRO A 140 -23.87 8.94 -4.30
N LYS A 141 -24.50 9.41 -5.39
CA LYS A 141 -25.00 8.50 -6.44
C LYS A 141 -23.84 7.69 -7.02
N LYS A 142 -24.13 6.51 -7.59
CA LYS A 142 -23.11 5.57 -8.07
C LYS A 142 -22.15 6.18 -9.10
N GLU A 143 -22.65 7.07 -9.94
CA GLU A 143 -21.87 7.80 -10.94
C GLU A 143 -20.91 8.85 -10.37
N ASN A 144 -20.96 9.11 -9.05
CA ASN A 144 -20.17 10.12 -8.34
C ASN A 144 -19.39 9.54 -7.15
N ARG A 145 -19.10 8.22 -7.15
CA ARG A 145 -18.35 7.55 -6.06
C ARG A 145 -16.85 7.54 -6.35
N PHE A 146 -16.21 8.69 -6.12
CA PHE A 146 -14.78 8.93 -6.35
C PHE A 146 -14.00 9.16 -5.03
N PHE A 147 -14.61 8.85 -3.88
CA PHE A 147 -14.15 9.27 -2.55
C PHE A 147 -13.71 8.09 -1.68
N ASP A 148 -13.25 7.03 -2.32
CA ASP A 148 -12.65 5.89 -1.66
C ASP A 148 -11.15 6.15 -1.57
N ALA A 149 -10.59 6.48 -0.40
CA ALA A 149 -9.14 6.63 -0.29
C ALA A 149 -8.53 5.26 -0.04
N GLU A 150 -7.44 4.96 -0.74
CA GLU A 150 -6.75 3.68 -0.58
C GLU A 150 -5.24 3.80 -0.53
N SER A 151 -4.68 4.96 -0.83
CA SER A 151 -3.24 5.13 -0.84
C SER A 151 -2.81 6.54 -0.49
N PHE A 152 -1.63 6.69 0.08
CA PHE A 152 -1.07 7.99 0.41
C PHE A 152 0.43 7.93 0.69
N PHE A 153 1.08 9.07 0.62
CA PHE A 153 2.49 9.20 1.00
C PHE A 153 2.74 10.49 1.79
N TYR A 154 3.77 10.46 2.64
CA TYR A 154 4.25 11.64 3.34
C TYR A 154 5.26 12.41 2.49
N PHE A 155 5.12 13.73 2.41
CA PHE A 155 6.16 14.60 1.87
C PHE A 155 6.08 16.00 2.45
N ASN A 156 7.23 16.54 2.90
CA ASN A 156 7.34 17.91 3.40
C ASN A 156 6.24 18.29 4.40
N LYS A 157 6.07 17.49 5.47
CA LYS A 157 5.10 17.71 6.56
C LYS A 157 3.63 17.69 6.11
N SER A 158 3.35 17.08 4.97
CA SER A 158 2.01 16.91 4.42
C SER A 158 1.78 15.46 4.04
N LEU A 159 0.53 15.03 4.10
CA LEU A 159 0.08 13.73 3.63
C LEU A 159 -0.68 13.94 2.32
N TYR A 160 -0.32 13.15 1.32
CA TYR A 160 -0.87 13.22 -0.03
C TYR A 160 -1.70 11.97 -0.30
N ILE A 161 -3.03 12.11 -0.30
CA ILE A 161 -3.98 11.01 -0.29
C ILE A 161 -4.58 10.84 -1.67
N LEU A 162 -4.57 9.61 -2.19
CA LEU A 162 -5.12 9.28 -3.50
C LEU A 162 -6.40 8.45 -3.35
N THR A 163 -7.38 8.80 -4.17
CA THR A 163 -8.64 8.03 -4.22
C THR A 163 -8.66 6.97 -5.30
N LYS A 164 -9.44 5.94 -5.08
CA LYS A 164 -9.87 4.92 -6.01
C LYS A 164 -11.29 5.22 -6.49
N SER A 165 -11.50 5.13 -7.80
CA SER A 165 -12.82 5.38 -8.37
C SER A 165 -13.69 4.12 -8.36
N ARG A 166 -14.86 4.20 -7.74
CA ARG A 166 -15.88 3.12 -7.76
C ARG A 166 -16.91 3.31 -8.87
N VAL A 167 -16.63 4.23 -9.81
CA VAL A 167 -17.53 4.56 -10.94
C VAL A 167 -17.25 3.66 -12.13
N LYS A 168 -18.29 2.95 -12.59
CA LYS A 168 -18.20 2.04 -13.74
C LYS A 168 -17.67 2.77 -14.98
N GLY A 169 -16.58 2.23 -15.55
CA GLY A 169 -15.95 2.76 -16.75
C GLY A 169 -14.93 3.88 -16.50
N ASN A 170 -14.74 4.30 -15.24
CA ASN A 170 -13.76 5.30 -14.83
C ASN A 170 -12.90 4.77 -13.67
N TYR A 171 -12.58 3.47 -13.65
CA TYR A 171 -11.96 2.81 -12.49
C TYR A 171 -10.56 3.36 -12.17
N GLY A 172 -9.72 3.59 -13.17
CA GLY A 172 -8.37 4.13 -12.94
C GLY A 172 -8.31 5.64 -12.73
N LYS A 173 -9.44 6.33 -12.54
CA LYS A 173 -9.44 7.73 -12.12
C LYS A 173 -9.06 7.82 -10.64
N THR A 174 -8.10 8.69 -10.34
CA THR A 174 -7.67 9.02 -8.98
C THR A 174 -7.56 10.53 -8.80
N THR A 175 -7.95 11.04 -7.64
CA THR A 175 -7.75 12.43 -7.24
C THR A 175 -6.74 12.47 -6.09
N LEU A 176 -5.75 13.35 -6.20
CA LEU A 176 -4.75 13.61 -5.19
C LEU A 176 -5.22 14.74 -4.28
N TYR A 177 -5.33 14.46 -2.99
CA TYR A 177 -5.65 15.41 -1.94
C TYR A 177 -4.44 15.67 -1.05
N LYS A 178 -4.43 16.80 -0.35
CA LYS A 178 -3.37 17.16 0.60
C LYS A 178 -3.94 17.60 1.93
N ILE A 179 -3.34 17.12 3.02
CA ILE A 179 -3.57 17.61 4.39
C ILE A 179 -2.25 17.75 5.15
N PRO A 180 -2.17 18.56 6.22
CA PRO A 180 -1.01 18.61 7.10
C PRO A 180 -0.76 17.27 7.81
N ALA A 181 0.50 16.85 7.93
CA ALA A 181 0.92 15.63 8.65
C ALA A 181 1.03 15.87 10.16
N LYS A 182 -0.03 16.40 10.77
CA LYS A 182 -0.05 16.77 12.19
C LYS A 182 -1.46 16.63 12.74
N LYS A 183 -1.61 16.06 13.94
CA LYS A 183 -2.88 15.97 14.69
C LYS A 183 -3.74 17.21 14.53
N GLY A 184 -5.00 17.00 14.16
CA GLY A 184 -5.99 18.03 13.92
C GLY A 184 -7.11 17.55 13.00
N GLU A 185 -8.09 18.42 12.78
CA GLU A 185 -9.19 18.22 11.85
C GLU A 185 -8.97 19.12 10.62
N TYR A 186 -9.05 18.56 9.41
CA TYR A 186 -8.78 19.30 8.18
C TYR A 186 -9.80 19.03 7.08
N THR A 187 -10.20 20.07 6.36
CA THR A 187 -10.74 19.91 5.01
C THR A 187 -9.57 19.78 4.03
N ALA A 188 -9.53 18.70 3.26
CA ALA A 188 -8.43 18.44 2.34
C ALA A 188 -8.37 19.43 1.15
N GLU A 189 -7.18 19.67 0.63
CA GLU A 189 -6.97 20.44 -0.60
C GLU A 189 -6.92 19.50 -1.81
N ILE A 190 -7.65 19.79 -2.89
CA ILE A 190 -7.51 19.07 -4.16
C ILE A 190 -6.24 19.54 -4.87
N VAL A 191 -5.28 18.65 -5.06
CA VAL A 191 -3.98 18.96 -5.63
C VAL A 191 -3.89 18.55 -7.09
N ASP A 192 -4.23 17.32 -7.47
CA ASP A 192 -4.06 16.85 -8.84
C ASP A 192 -5.06 15.75 -9.17
N GLU A 193 -5.17 15.37 -10.45
CA GLU A 193 -5.93 14.20 -10.88
C GLU A 193 -5.14 13.41 -11.92
N PHE A 194 -5.34 12.10 -11.93
CA PHE A 194 -4.77 11.23 -12.95
C PHE A 194 -5.76 10.15 -13.36
N GLU A 195 -5.63 9.66 -14.59
CA GLU A 195 -6.43 8.55 -15.11
C GLU A 195 -5.48 7.50 -15.70
N ASN A 196 -5.39 6.35 -15.03
CA ASN A 196 -4.51 5.26 -15.48
C ASN A 196 -5.09 4.51 -16.68
N CYS A 197 -6.28 3.92 -16.50
CA CYS A 197 -7.09 3.30 -17.55
C CYS A 197 -8.52 3.01 -17.03
N ASN A 198 -9.38 2.46 -17.89
CA ASN A 198 -10.79 2.23 -17.56
C ASN A 198 -11.11 0.84 -16.98
N ASP A 199 -10.10 -0.01 -16.78
CA ASP A 199 -10.25 -1.37 -16.25
C ASP A 199 -10.17 -1.38 -14.71
N LEU A 200 -10.79 -2.38 -14.07
CA LEU A 200 -10.72 -2.57 -12.62
C LEU A 200 -9.27 -2.76 -12.11
N GLU A 201 -8.43 -3.44 -12.89
CA GLU A 201 -7.01 -3.67 -12.55
C GLU A 201 -6.15 -2.38 -12.60
N CYS A 202 -6.72 -1.25 -13.02
CA CYS A 202 -6.06 0.06 -13.05
C CYS A 202 -6.35 0.93 -11.84
N TRP A 203 -7.10 0.42 -10.85
CA TRP A 203 -7.19 1.04 -9.55
C TRP A 203 -5.81 1.28 -8.96
N ILE A 204 -5.62 2.48 -8.40
CA ILE A 204 -4.44 2.76 -7.60
C ILE A 204 -4.72 2.22 -6.20
N THR A 205 -3.87 1.29 -5.75
CA THR A 205 -4.01 0.57 -4.48
C THR A 205 -2.99 1.02 -3.44
N SER A 206 -1.81 1.48 -3.84
CA SER A 206 -0.82 2.07 -2.92
C SER A 206 0.07 3.08 -3.64
N ALA A 207 0.71 3.95 -2.87
CA ALA A 207 1.56 5.01 -3.36
C ALA A 207 2.71 5.30 -2.40
N ASP A 208 3.86 5.67 -2.95
CA ASP A 208 4.99 6.12 -2.13
C ASP A 208 5.85 7.16 -2.88
N ILE A 209 6.69 7.89 -2.15
CA ILE A 209 7.65 8.84 -2.69
C ILE A 209 9.07 8.44 -2.30
N SER A 210 9.99 8.47 -3.27
CA SER A 210 11.39 8.13 -3.03
C SER A 210 12.04 9.06 -2.01
N ASN A 211 12.99 8.57 -1.24
CA ASN A 211 13.73 9.33 -0.21
C ASN A 211 14.33 10.68 -0.68
N ASP A 212 14.70 10.81 -1.95
CA ASP A 212 15.21 12.08 -2.51
C ASP A 212 14.10 13.06 -2.97
N GLY A 213 12.84 12.67 -2.82
CA GLY A 213 11.65 13.42 -3.18
C GLY A 213 11.43 13.58 -4.68
N LYS A 214 12.12 12.82 -5.55
CA LYS A 214 12.08 13.03 -7.02
C LYS A 214 11.21 12.06 -7.79
N LYS A 215 10.80 10.94 -7.18
CA LYS A 215 9.93 9.95 -7.80
C LYS A 215 8.72 9.68 -6.91
N VAL A 216 7.53 9.73 -7.50
CA VAL A 216 6.31 9.18 -6.89
C VAL A 216 5.95 7.90 -7.63
N ALA A 217 5.77 6.80 -6.90
CA ALA A 217 5.31 5.54 -7.42
C ALA A 217 3.84 5.35 -7.08
N LEU A 218 3.00 5.02 -8.07
CA LEU A 218 1.64 4.55 -7.84
C LEU A 218 1.54 3.08 -8.29
N LEU A 219 0.98 2.24 -7.44
CA LEU A 219 0.76 0.83 -7.70
C LEU A 219 -0.68 0.58 -8.16
N SER A 220 -0.82 -0.31 -9.14
CA SER A 220 -2.06 -0.99 -9.48
C SER A 220 -1.79 -2.47 -9.67
N GLN A 221 -2.85 -3.29 -9.73
CA GLN A 221 -2.70 -4.72 -10.06
C GLN A 221 -2.08 -4.94 -11.46
N LYS A 222 -2.25 -3.95 -12.35
CA LYS A 222 -1.78 -4.02 -13.74
C LYS A 222 -0.36 -3.50 -13.94
N ASN A 223 -0.01 -2.41 -13.29
CA ASN A 223 1.21 -1.65 -13.57
C ASN A 223 1.69 -0.83 -12.36
N VAL A 224 2.96 -0.46 -12.40
CA VAL A 224 3.53 0.60 -11.57
C VAL A 224 3.72 1.84 -12.44
N LEU A 225 3.24 2.99 -11.95
CA LEU A 225 3.44 4.30 -12.56
C LEU A 225 4.51 5.06 -11.79
N ILE A 226 5.58 5.49 -12.46
CA ILE A 226 6.64 6.29 -11.85
C ILE A 226 6.56 7.71 -12.41
N PHE A 227 6.20 8.65 -11.56
CA PHE A 227 6.15 10.08 -11.86
C PHE A 227 7.46 10.77 -11.48
N THR A 228 7.95 11.64 -12.36
CA THR A 228 9.20 12.41 -12.23
C THR A 228 9.04 13.81 -12.80
N ASP A 229 9.99 14.70 -12.57
CA ASP A 229 10.01 16.06 -13.14
C ASP A 229 8.74 16.90 -12.88
N PHE A 230 8.03 16.61 -11.78
CA PHE A 230 6.87 17.37 -11.32
C PHE A 230 7.29 18.71 -10.71
N LYS A 231 6.32 19.65 -10.61
CA LYS A 231 6.54 21.00 -10.07
C LYS A 231 5.74 21.21 -8.79
N GLY A 232 6.44 21.49 -7.70
CA GLY A 232 5.81 21.59 -6.38
C GLY A 232 5.05 20.30 -6.07
N ASP A 233 3.81 20.44 -5.64
CA ASP A 233 2.98 19.31 -5.22
C ASP A 233 2.17 18.68 -6.37
N LYS A 234 2.32 19.15 -7.61
CA LYS A 234 1.64 18.60 -8.80
C LYS A 234 2.33 17.34 -9.31
N PHE A 235 2.43 16.32 -8.44
CA PHE A 235 3.18 15.09 -8.69
C PHE A 235 2.71 14.34 -9.93
N LEU A 236 1.39 14.27 -10.12
CA LEU A 236 0.76 13.46 -11.17
C LEU A 236 0.77 14.14 -12.54
N SER A 237 1.12 15.42 -12.58
CA SER A 237 1.33 16.21 -13.80
C SER A 237 2.76 16.06 -14.38
N GLY A 238 3.65 15.32 -13.71
CA GLY A 238 5.03 15.08 -14.16
C GLY A 238 5.15 14.09 -15.34
N ASN A 239 6.39 13.79 -15.71
CA ASN A 239 6.70 12.71 -16.65
C ASN A 239 6.36 11.36 -16.02
N VAL A 240 5.55 10.54 -16.71
CA VAL A 240 5.15 9.22 -16.23
C VAL A 240 5.80 8.10 -17.05
N ARG A 241 6.50 7.19 -16.36
CA ARG A 241 6.93 5.90 -16.91
C ARG A 241 6.00 4.81 -16.37
N LYS A 242 5.37 4.07 -17.28
CA LYS A 242 4.53 2.92 -16.94
C LYS A 242 5.33 1.62 -17.04
N ILE A 243 5.31 0.81 -15.98
CA ILE A 243 5.90 -0.52 -15.92
C ILE A 243 4.75 -1.52 -15.84
N GLU A 244 4.43 -2.18 -16.94
CA GLU A 244 3.41 -3.24 -16.98
C GLU A 244 3.89 -4.44 -16.16
N LEU A 245 3.11 -4.87 -15.18
CA LEU A 245 3.38 -6.10 -14.43
C LEU A 245 2.81 -7.27 -15.25
N THR A 246 3.51 -8.40 -15.37
CA THR A 246 2.93 -9.59 -16.02
C THR A 246 2.37 -10.59 -15.01
N HIS A 247 2.88 -10.59 -13.79
CA HIS A 247 2.31 -11.34 -12.69
C HIS A 247 1.06 -10.62 -12.18
N ARG A 248 -0.11 -11.22 -12.38
CA ARG A 248 -1.40 -10.67 -11.93
C ARG A 248 -1.76 -11.29 -10.58
N SER A 249 -1.93 -10.44 -9.59
CA SER A 249 -2.32 -10.74 -8.21
C SER A 249 -2.90 -9.46 -7.61
N GLN A 250 -3.55 -9.59 -6.46
CA GLN A 250 -4.16 -8.49 -5.72
C GLN A 250 -3.07 -7.74 -4.95
N LYS A 251 -2.35 -6.87 -5.67
CA LYS A 251 -1.23 -6.09 -5.12
C LYS A 251 -1.79 -4.87 -4.41
N GLU A 252 -1.51 -4.79 -3.13
CA GLU A 252 -2.13 -3.80 -2.26
C GLU A 252 -1.13 -2.80 -1.71
N SER A 253 0.19 -3.09 -1.67
CA SER A 253 1.17 -2.12 -1.14
C SER A 253 2.44 -1.94 -1.95
N ILE A 254 3.01 -0.72 -1.94
CA ILE A 254 4.30 -0.37 -2.52
C ILE A 254 5.10 0.60 -1.62
N THR A 255 6.41 0.38 -1.48
CA THR A 255 7.33 1.33 -0.82
C THR A 255 8.69 1.36 -1.51
N PHE A 256 9.38 2.50 -1.46
CA PHE A 256 10.76 2.64 -1.89
C PHE A 256 11.74 2.06 -0.86
N LYS A 257 12.33 0.90 -1.18
CA LYS A 257 13.54 0.41 -0.48
C LYS A 257 14.71 1.37 -0.64
N ASN A 258 14.82 1.97 -1.81
CA ASN A 258 15.77 3.04 -2.15
C ASN A 258 15.31 3.70 -3.46
N ASN A 259 16.03 4.73 -3.94
CA ASN A 259 15.66 5.51 -5.13
C ASN A 259 15.51 4.72 -6.44
N ASN A 260 15.89 3.44 -6.48
CA ASN A 260 15.87 2.56 -7.66
C ASN A 260 15.25 1.18 -7.42
N THR A 261 14.72 0.94 -6.22
CA THR A 261 14.13 -0.35 -5.84
C THR A 261 12.84 -0.13 -5.06
N LEU A 262 11.79 -0.80 -5.49
CA LEU A 262 10.49 -0.85 -4.82
C LEU A 262 10.32 -2.21 -4.17
N LEU A 263 9.70 -2.23 -2.98
CA LEU A 263 9.06 -3.40 -2.43
C LEU A 263 7.57 -3.35 -2.76
N ILE A 264 7.00 -4.50 -3.10
CA ILE A 264 5.58 -4.65 -3.40
C ILE A 264 5.06 -5.85 -2.62
N THR A 265 3.86 -5.75 -2.06
CA THR A 265 3.16 -6.90 -1.45
C THR A 265 1.85 -7.18 -2.18
N ASP A 266 1.42 -8.44 -2.13
CA ASP A 266 0.05 -8.82 -2.51
C ASP A 266 -0.65 -9.54 -1.36
N GLU A 267 -1.94 -9.29 -1.23
CA GLU A 267 -2.78 -10.02 -0.29
C GLU A 267 -3.06 -11.43 -0.81
N LYS A 268 -3.52 -12.27 0.11
CA LYS A 268 -3.81 -13.66 -0.17
C LYS A 268 -5.27 -13.83 -0.60
N ALA A 269 -5.48 -13.82 -1.90
CA ALA A 269 -6.77 -14.04 -2.51
C ALA A 269 -6.87 -15.43 -3.16
N HIS A 270 -8.00 -16.12 -2.93
CA HIS A 270 -8.33 -17.40 -3.57
C HIS A 270 -7.25 -18.50 -3.44
N GLY A 271 -6.45 -18.46 -2.37
CA GLY A 271 -5.41 -19.45 -2.07
C GLY A 271 -4.05 -19.18 -2.74
N THR A 272 -3.87 -18.00 -3.34
CA THR A 272 -2.59 -17.51 -3.90
C THR A 272 -2.29 -16.10 -3.40
N GLY A 273 -1.06 -15.60 -3.57
CA GLY A 273 -0.64 -14.30 -3.04
C GLY A 273 -0.13 -14.40 -1.60
N GLY A 274 -0.06 -13.27 -0.90
CA GLY A 274 0.56 -13.19 0.40
C GLY A 274 2.08 -13.18 0.29
N ASN A 275 2.65 -12.40 -0.64
CA ASN A 275 4.09 -12.41 -0.93
C ASN A 275 4.70 -11.01 -0.87
N LEU A 276 5.98 -10.97 -0.55
CA LEU A 276 6.84 -9.79 -0.67
C LEU A 276 7.70 -9.90 -1.93
N TYR A 277 7.70 -8.85 -2.76
CA TYR A 277 8.46 -8.77 -4.00
C TYR A 277 9.39 -7.56 -4.02
N GLU A 278 10.44 -7.67 -4.82
CA GLU A 278 11.32 -6.57 -5.22
C GLU A 278 11.13 -6.25 -6.71
N LEU A 279 11.06 -4.96 -7.04
CA LEU A 279 11.08 -4.43 -8.40
C LEU A 279 12.16 -3.36 -8.55
N LYS A 280 13.05 -3.51 -9.54
CA LYS A 280 14.05 -2.50 -9.89
C LYS A 280 13.51 -1.53 -10.95
N ILE A 281 13.72 -0.23 -10.75
CA ILE A 281 13.18 0.84 -11.61
C ILE A 281 14.26 1.74 -12.22
#